data_AF-A0A078AGH1-F1
#
_entry.id   AF-A0A078AGH1-F1
#
_cell.length_a   1.000
_cell.length_b   1.000
_cell.length_c   1.000
_cell.angle_alpha   90.00
_cell.angle_beta   90.00
_cell.angle_gamma   90.00
#
_symmetry.space_group_name_H-M   'P 1'
#
loop_
_entity.id
_entity.type
_entity.pdbx_description
1 polymer ?
#
loop_
_entity_poly.entity_id
_entity_poly.type
_entity_poly.pdbx_seq_one_letter_code
_entity_poly.pdbx_strand_id
1 'polypeptide(L)'
;MHYPGTPQNHLARLLLMFTAIELVVAGIFYSYYGYFVVGQSKSIAAAEGKSGVMWATFFLSLFLFGVAAFTSLVIKKMSNRCITIIYTFLLMCCLLIFGAFSVGGPMARDAVAQEFDSQCKNVSSDIFKVDALYGIGNAQLCGPSCACAADPKLWNEYSAPKNDQKASTTQNVLNAGTSTATSATSQVNNGIVYSATGAHNFPECKGISTTLQLFITANISNSGDELKLGISVLDGVERDFNCAGFCINSKFFTFSEVSQGPPPQTCVKAINQAMDGLARVTMFSGLVYFVSTLIGVVIAFMLICSRFDPKGHHFNELNES
;
A
#
# COMPACT_ATOMS: atom_id res chain seq x y z
N MET A 1 38.08 33.73 -22.31
CA MET A 1 37.85 33.15 -23.65
C MET A 1 36.69 32.17 -23.57
N HIS A 2 35.52 32.53 -24.07
CA HIS A 2 34.40 31.60 -24.21
C HIS A 2 34.56 30.84 -25.52
N TYR A 3 34.99 29.58 -25.44
CA TYR A 3 34.84 28.69 -26.59
C TYR A 3 33.34 28.50 -26.84
N PRO A 4 32.82 28.83 -28.04
CA PRO A 4 31.45 28.49 -28.40
C PRO A 4 31.30 26.96 -28.26
N GLY A 5 30.34 26.55 -27.43
CA GLY A 5 30.18 25.15 -27.05
C GLY A 5 29.93 24.28 -28.28
N THR A 6 30.68 23.19 -28.42
CA THR A 6 30.38 22.17 -29.43
C THR A 6 28.94 21.65 -29.24
N PRO A 7 28.19 21.37 -30.32
CA PRO A 7 26.78 20.96 -30.25
C PRO A 7 26.54 19.74 -29.36
N GLN A 8 27.54 18.86 -29.23
CA GLN A 8 27.52 17.69 -28.34
C GLN A 8 27.32 18.07 -26.85
N ASN A 9 27.81 19.24 -26.42
CA ASN A 9 27.63 19.71 -25.05
C ASN A 9 26.19 20.16 -24.75
N HIS A 10 25.44 20.59 -25.77
CA HIS A 10 24.05 21.03 -25.59
C HIS A 10 23.13 19.84 -25.30
N LEU A 11 23.27 18.74 -26.04
CA LEU A 11 22.47 17.53 -25.84
C LEU A 11 22.72 16.92 -24.45
N ALA A 12 23.99 16.77 -24.04
CA ALA A 12 24.32 16.23 -22.72
C ALA A 12 23.75 17.08 -21.57
N ARG A 13 23.81 18.42 -21.69
CA ARG A 13 23.22 19.34 -20.70
C ARG A 13 21.70 19.20 -20.62
N LEU A 14 21.03 19.06 -21.76
CA LEU A 14 19.58 18.88 -21.82
C LEU A 14 19.15 17.56 -21.16
N LEU A 15 19.85 16.46 -21.45
CA LEU A 15 19.57 15.15 -20.84
C LEU A 15 19.84 15.13 -19.32
N LEU A 16 20.92 15.77 -18.87
CA LEU A 16 21.21 15.92 -17.44
C LEU A 16 20.17 16.81 -16.73
N MET A 17 19.68 17.86 -17.40
CA MET A 17 18.61 18.70 -16.86
C MET A 17 17.30 17.91 -16.72
N PHE A 18 16.95 17.10 -17.72
CA PHE A 18 15.80 16.20 -17.64
C PHE A 18 15.92 15.21 -16.48
N THR A 19 17.09 14.57 -16.32
CA THR A 19 17.38 13.67 -15.19
C THR A 19 17.23 14.38 -13.84
N ALA A 20 17.72 15.63 -13.73
CA ALA A 20 17.59 16.41 -12.50
C ALA A 20 16.11 16.69 -12.16
N ILE A 21 15.30 17.06 -13.15
CA ILE A 21 13.86 17.31 -12.96
C ILE A 21 13.15 16.04 -12.49
N GLU A 22 13.43 14.90 -13.13
CA GLU A 22 12.86 13.61 -12.74
C GLU A 22 13.19 13.24 -11.28
N LEU A 23 14.44 13.43 -10.86
CA LEU A 23 14.87 13.17 -9.48
C LEU A 23 14.20 14.11 -8.47
N VAL A 24 13.97 15.37 -8.84
CA VAL A 24 13.22 16.32 -8.00
C VAL A 24 11.77 15.88 -7.86
N VAL A 25 11.11 15.50 -8.96
CA VAL A 25 9.73 15.01 -8.93
C VAL A 25 9.63 13.74 -8.07
N ALA A 26 10.58 12.82 -8.21
CA ALA A 26 10.66 11.63 -7.36
C ALA A 26 10.84 11.99 -5.89
N GLY A 27 11.75 12.91 -5.56
CA GLY A 27 11.96 13.39 -4.19
C GLY A 27 10.69 13.99 -3.58
N ILE A 28 9.97 14.84 -4.32
CA ILE A 28 8.69 15.41 -3.89
C ILE A 28 7.66 14.29 -3.64
N PHE A 29 7.55 13.34 -4.56
CA PHE A 29 6.63 12.21 -4.41
C PHE A 29 6.93 11.38 -3.16
N TYR A 30 8.19 11.00 -2.92
CA TYR A 30 8.56 10.21 -1.73
C TYR A 30 8.38 11.01 -0.43
N SER A 31 8.66 12.31 -0.42
CA SER A 31 8.33 13.19 0.71
C SER A 31 6.83 13.22 0.98
N TYR A 32 6.02 13.42 -0.06
CA TYR A 32 4.57 13.46 0.06
C TYR A 32 4.01 12.13 0.58
N TYR A 33 4.46 11.01 0.00
CA TYR A 33 4.06 9.67 0.42
C TYR A 33 4.45 9.39 1.88
N GLY A 34 5.70 9.66 2.26
CA GLY A 34 6.17 9.45 3.63
C GLY A 34 5.43 10.31 4.65
N TYR A 35 5.20 11.59 4.34
CA TYR A 35 4.57 12.52 5.28
C TYR A 35 3.04 12.39 5.34
N PHE A 36 2.36 12.42 4.20
CA PHE A 36 0.90 12.41 4.16
C PHE A 36 0.34 10.99 4.25
N VAL A 37 0.80 10.07 3.40
CA VAL A 37 0.21 8.72 3.35
C VAL A 37 0.63 7.93 4.59
N VAL A 38 1.94 7.82 4.84
CA VAL A 38 2.43 7.04 5.98
C VAL A 38 2.27 7.82 7.29
N GLY A 39 2.58 9.13 7.31
CA GLY A 39 2.53 9.93 8.52
C GLY A 39 1.11 10.23 9.04
N GLN A 40 0.14 10.49 8.16
CA GLN A 40 -1.23 10.79 8.59
C GLN A 40 -2.16 9.58 8.58
N SER A 41 -1.76 8.44 8.01
CA SER A 41 -2.56 7.21 8.14
C SER A 41 -2.75 6.88 9.62
N LYS A 42 -4.03 6.80 10.00
CA LYS A 42 -4.48 6.30 11.31
C LYS A 42 -4.47 4.77 11.34
N SER A 43 -4.11 4.10 10.23
CA SER A 43 -4.04 2.65 10.16
C SER A 43 -2.96 2.14 11.11
N ILE A 44 -3.37 1.40 12.14
CA ILE A 44 -2.46 1.00 13.20
C ILE A 44 -1.53 -0.16 12.80
N ALA A 45 -1.82 -0.89 11.72
CA ALA A 45 -0.82 -1.78 11.09
C ALA A 45 0.46 -1.03 10.67
N ALA A 46 0.37 0.30 10.51
CA ALA A 46 1.55 1.13 10.37
C ALA A 46 2.25 1.35 11.73
N ALA A 47 1.63 1.42 12.90
CA ALA A 47 2.26 1.96 14.11
C ALA A 47 3.61 1.33 14.52
N GLU A 48 3.80 0.01 14.38
CA GLU A 48 5.10 -0.62 14.66
C GLU A 48 6.14 -0.38 13.55
N GLY A 49 5.71 -0.28 12.29
CA GLY A 49 6.58 -0.02 11.13
C GLY A 49 6.61 1.43 10.63
N LYS A 50 5.80 2.32 11.20
CA LYS A 50 5.45 3.65 10.66
C LYS A 50 6.64 4.56 10.76
N SER A 51 7.33 4.51 11.89
CA SER A 51 8.59 5.21 12.08
C SER A 51 9.62 4.73 11.05
N GLY A 52 9.78 3.42 10.87
CA GLY A 52 10.73 2.83 9.92
C GLY A 52 10.47 3.26 8.47
N VAL A 53 9.25 3.09 7.99
CA VAL A 53 8.87 3.44 6.60
C VAL A 53 8.91 4.95 6.38
N MET A 54 8.48 5.75 7.36
CA MET A 54 8.57 7.21 7.30
C MET A 54 10.03 7.68 7.23
N TRP A 55 10.92 7.15 8.07
CA TRP A 55 12.34 7.49 8.03
C TRP A 55 12.99 7.04 6.72
N ALA A 56 12.69 5.83 6.25
CA ALA A 56 13.22 5.34 4.97
C ALA A 56 12.82 6.24 3.79
N THR A 57 11.54 6.62 3.71
CA THR A 57 11.04 7.52 2.65
C THR A 57 11.59 8.94 2.77
N PHE A 58 11.77 9.45 3.99
CA PHE A 58 12.40 10.74 4.25
C PHE A 58 13.88 10.77 3.80
N PHE A 59 14.68 9.78 4.21
CA PHE A 59 16.08 9.69 3.80
C PHE A 59 16.23 9.46 2.30
N LEU A 60 15.38 8.64 1.69
CA LEU A 60 15.35 8.45 0.25
C LEU A 60 15.06 9.77 -0.48
N SER A 61 14.08 10.54 -0.01
CA SER A 61 13.76 11.83 -0.59
C SER A 61 14.92 12.83 -0.49
N LEU A 62 15.53 12.96 0.70
CA LEU A 62 16.71 13.81 0.89
C LEU A 62 17.87 13.39 -0.01
N PHE A 63 18.10 12.08 -0.15
CA PHE A 63 19.10 11.54 -1.05
C PHE A 63 18.82 11.97 -2.50
N LEU A 64 17.58 11.81 -2.99
CA LEU A 64 17.20 12.19 -4.35
C LEU A 64 17.36 13.70 -4.61
N PHE A 65 16.98 14.56 -3.67
CA PHE A 65 17.23 16.00 -3.77
C PHE A 65 18.72 16.33 -3.78
N GLY A 66 19.52 15.60 -2.98
CA GLY A 66 20.97 15.68 -3.01
C GLY A 66 21.52 15.38 -4.41
N VAL A 67 21.14 14.25 -5.01
CA VAL A 67 21.59 13.87 -6.36
C VAL A 67 21.14 14.89 -7.42
N ALA A 68 19.93 15.42 -7.31
CA ALA A 68 19.45 16.48 -8.22
C ALA A 68 20.26 17.78 -8.10
N ALA A 69 20.58 18.21 -6.87
CA ALA A 69 21.44 19.36 -6.63
C ALA A 69 22.86 19.14 -7.19
N PHE A 70 23.43 17.94 -7.00
CA PHE A 70 24.71 17.56 -7.59
C PHE A 70 24.65 17.55 -9.13
N THR A 71 23.54 17.14 -9.73
CA THR A 71 23.34 17.22 -11.19
C THR A 71 23.46 18.67 -11.68
N SER A 72 22.82 19.61 -10.97
CA SER A 72 22.91 21.04 -11.26
C SER A 72 24.34 21.58 -11.10
N LEU A 73 25.09 21.10 -10.09
CA LEU A 73 26.50 21.44 -9.91
C LEU A 73 27.38 20.91 -11.03
N VAL A 74 27.16 19.68 -11.51
CA VAL A 74 27.86 19.11 -12.67
C VAL A 74 27.58 19.95 -13.91
N ILE A 75 26.33 20.34 -14.17
CA ILE A 75 25.98 21.20 -15.32
C ILE A 75 26.75 22.53 -15.28
N LYS A 76 26.84 23.17 -14.10
CA LYS A 76 27.54 24.45 -13.93
C LYS A 76 29.07 24.32 -13.96
N LYS A 77 29.62 23.29 -13.31
CA LYS A 77 31.06 23.06 -13.15
C LYS A 77 31.50 21.78 -13.88
N MET A 78 31.05 21.62 -15.12
CA MET A 78 31.35 20.41 -15.89
C MET A 78 32.85 20.12 -15.89
N SER A 79 33.74 21.13 -15.90
CA SER A 79 35.21 20.98 -15.98
C SER A 79 35.88 20.21 -14.84
N ASN A 80 35.25 20.09 -13.66
CA ASN A 80 35.87 19.43 -12.51
C ASN A 80 35.66 17.90 -12.54
N ARG A 81 36.75 17.14 -12.68
CA ARG A 81 36.74 15.67 -12.72
C ARG A 81 36.21 15.04 -11.43
N CYS A 82 36.61 15.56 -10.28
CA CYS A 82 36.21 15.02 -8.97
C CYS A 82 34.69 15.08 -8.78
N ILE A 83 34.07 16.20 -9.14
CA ILE A 83 32.61 16.38 -9.05
C ILE A 83 31.87 15.38 -9.96
N THR A 84 32.38 15.15 -11.18
CA THR A 84 31.75 14.23 -12.14
C THR A 84 31.86 12.77 -11.69
N ILE A 85 32.99 12.37 -11.09
CA ILE A 85 33.19 11.02 -10.53
C ILE A 85 32.23 10.78 -9.36
N ILE A 86 32.15 11.72 -8.40
CA ILE A 86 31.23 11.62 -7.26
C ILE A 86 29.79 11.53 -7.75
N TYR A 87 29.40 12.36 -8.72
CA TYR A 87 28.08 12.32 -9.32
C TYR A 87 27.76 10.96 -9.99
N THR A 88 28.71 10.41 -10.74
CA THR A 88 28.54 9.09 -11.38
C THR A 88 28.31 8.00 -10.34
N PHE A 89 29.05 8.04 -9.23
CA PHE A 89 28.84 7.12 -8.10
C PHE A 89 27.44 7.26 -7.50
N LEU A 90 26.96 8.49 -7.28
CA LEU A 90 25.60 8.75 -6.79
C LEU A 90 24.52 8.23 -7.75
N LEU A 91 24.69 8.43 -9.05
CA LEU A 91 23.77 7.88 -10.06
C LEU A 91 23.77 6.34 -10.08
N MET A 92 24.92 5.70 -9.88
CA MET A 92 25.00 4.25 -9.74
C MET A 92 24.20 3.76 -8.52
N CYS A 93 24.28 4.45 -7.39
CA CYS A 93 23.44 4.15 -6.23
C CYS A 93 21.95 4.31 -6.54
N CYS A 94 21.54 5.38 -7.23
CA CYS A 94 20.15 5.54 -7.70
C CYS A 94 19.70 4.39 -8.60
N LEU A 95 20.55 3.97 -9.54
CA LEU A 95 20.27 2.89 -10.47
C LEU A 95 20.02 1.57 -9.73
N LEU A 96 20.82 1.26 -8.70
CA LEU A 96 20.61 0.08 -7.86
C LEU A 96 19.30 0.15 -7.08
N ILE A 97 18.97 1.31 -6.51
CA ILE A 97 17.72 1.51 -5.75
C ILE A 97 16.49 1.34 -6.65
N PHE A 98 16.46 2.01 -7.80
CA PHE A 98 15.32 1.92 -8.72
C PHE A 98 15.22 0.56 -9.40
N GLY A 99 16.36 -0.07 -9.70
CA GLY A 99 16.40 -1.47 -10.16
C GLY A 99 15.82 -2.42 -9.12
N ALA A 100 16.18 -2.25 -7.84
CA ALA A 100 15.64 -3.03 -6.74
C ALA A 100 14.12 -2.83 -6.57
N PHE A 101 13.59 -1.60 -6.73
CA PHE A 101 12.14 -1.38 -6.69
C PHE A 101 11.42 -2.00 -7.89
N SER A 102 11.99 -1.91 -9.09
CA SER A 102 11.39 -2.44 -10.32
C SER A 102 11.24 -3.97 -10.27
N VAL A 103 12.24 -4.67 -9.75
CA VAL A 103 12.23 -6.14 -9.63
C VAL A 103 11.60 -6.61 -8.32
N GLY A 104 11.94 -5.96 -7.20
CA GLY A 104 11.52 -6.35 -5.86
C GLY A 104 10.07 -6.04 -5.56
N GLY A 105 9.47 -5.00 -6.17
CA GLY A 105 8.06 -4.65 -5.96
C GLY A 105 7.10 -5.78 -6.35
N PRO A 106 7.15 -6.29 -7.60
CA PRO A 106 6.35 -7.45 -8.01
C PRO A 106 6.62 -8.71 -7.17
N MET A 107 7.87 -8.99 -6.81
CA MET A 107 8.21 -10.15 -5.97
C MET A 107 7.63 -10.05 -4.56
N ALA A 108 7.72 -8.87 -3.94
CA ALA A 108 7.14 -8.62 -2.63
C ALA A 108 5.62 -8.74 -2.66
N ARG A 109 4.98 -8.26 -3.74
CA ARG A 109 3.55 -8.47 -3.97
C ARG A 109 3.20 -9.95 -4.02
N ASP A 110 3.91 -10.73 -4.83
CA ASP A 110 3.64 -12.16 -5.01
C ASP A 110 3.81 -12.93 -3.71
N ALA A 111 4.84 -12.62 -2.94
CA ALA A 111 5.05 -13.20 -1.63
C ALA A 111 3.90 -12.89 -0.67
N VAL A 112 3.41 -11.64 -0.63
CA VAL A 112 2.27 -11.25 0.22
C VAL A 112 0.98 -11.92 -0.24
N ALA A 113 0.71 -11.97 -1.54
CA ALA A 113 -0.48 -12.63 -2.08
C ALA A 113 -0.49 -14.14 -1.79
N GLN A 114 0.67 -14.79 -1.93
CA GLN A 114 0.85 -16.21 -1.59
C GLN A 114 0.69 -16.46 -0.09
N GLU A 115 1.21 -15.55 0.76
CA GLU A 115 1.06 -15.64 2.21
C GLU A 115 -0.41 -15.53 2.61
N PHE A 116 -1.18 -14.60 2.02
CA PHE A 116 -2.62 -14.53 2.26
C PHE A 116 -3.36 -15.82 1.87
N ASP A 117 -3.06 -16.38 0.69
CA ASP A 117 -3.68 -17.65 0.25
C ASP A 117 -3.30 -18.83 1.16
N SER A 118 -2.04 -18.87 1.63
CA SER A 118 -1.56 -19.86 2.59
C SER A 118 -2.29 -19.76 3.94
N GLN A 119 -2.39 -18.54 4.48
CA GLN A 119 -3.08 -18.29 5.73
C GLN A 119 -4.58 -18.60 5.63
N CYS A 120 -5.21 -18.34 4.49
CA CYS A 120 -6.61 -18.70 4.27
C CYS A 120 -6.88 -20.21 4.26
N LYS A 121 -5.88 -21.03 3.93
CA LYS A 121 -6.00 -22.50 3.97
C LYS A 121 -5.68 -23.08 5.34
N ASN A 122 -4.92 -22.37 6.16
CA ASN A 122 -4.53 -22.82 7.49
C ASN A 122 -5.52 -22.35 8.56
N VAL A 123 -6.28 -23.29 9.13
CA VAL A 123 -7.27 -23.02 10.18
C VAL A 123 -6.67 -22.47 11.49
N SER A 124 -5.35 -22.61 11.68
CA SER A 124 -4.66 -22.05 12.85
C SER A 124 -4.10 -20.65 12.61
N SER A 125 -4.24 -20.08 11.40
CA SER A 125 -3.71 -18.76 11.07
C SER A 125 -4.51 -17.64 11.75
N ASP A 126 -3.87 -16.49 11.93
CA ASP A 126 -4.54 -15.33 12.53
C ASP A 126 -5.63 -14.76 11.62
N ILE A 127 -5.45 -14.83 10.30
CA ILE A 127 -6.48 -14.45 9.33
C ILE A 127 -7.71 -15.36 9.46
N PHE A 128 -7.52 -16.67 9.64
CA PHE A 128 -8.65 -17.57 9.84
C PHE A 128 -9.42 -17.27 11.13
N LYS A 129 -8.73 -16.89 12.21
CA LYS A 129 -9.38 -16.45 13.46
C LYS A 129 -10.15 -15.15 13.25
N VAL A 130 -9.60 -14.19 12.51
CA VAL A 130 -10.32 -12.97 12.13
C VAL A 130 -11.58 -13.30 11.31
N ASP A 131 -11.50 -14.26 10.39
CA ASP A 131 -12.67 -14.73 9.65
C ASP A 131 -13.70 -15.44 10.52
N ALA A 132 -13.30 -16.11 11.59
CA ALA A 132 -14.24 -16.63 12.57
C ALA A 132 -15.04 -15.49 13.24
N LEU A 133 -14.42 -14.33 13.49
CA LEU A 133 -15.15 -13.13 13.96
C LEU A 133 -16.14 -12.62 12.92
N TYR A 134 -15.78 -12.61 11.64
CA TYR A 134 -16.72 -12.32 10.55
C TYR A 134 -17.89 -13.31 10.53
N GLY A 135 -17.63 -14.60 10.76
CA GLY A 135 -18.67 -15.63 10.87
C GLY A 135 -19.66 -15.35 12.02
N ILE A 136 -19.14 -15.00 13.20
CA ILE A 136 -19.96 -14.63 14.37
C ILE A 136 -20.74 -13.34 14.07
N GLY A 137 -20.07 -12.33 13.52
CA GLY A 137 -20.67 -11.07 13.12
C GLY A 137 -21.82 -11.27 12.14
N ASN A 138 -21.62 -12.08 11.11
CA ASN A 138 -22.66 -12.41 10.12
C ASN A 138 -23.84 -13.21 10.69
N ALA A 139 -23.66 -13.92 11.79
CA ALA A 139 -24.73 -14.66 12.46
C ALA A 139 -25.56 -13.78 13.41
N GLN A 140 -24.96 -12.71 13.96
CA GLN A 140 -25.57 -11.88 14.99
C GLN A 140 -26.03 -10.51 14.48
N LEU A 141 -25.23 -9.87 13.62
CA LEU A 141 -25.55 -8.59 13.00
C LEU A 141 -26.73 -8.77 12.04
N CYS A 142 -27.67 -7.83 12.11
CA CYS A 142 -28.96 -7.92 11.43
C CYS A 142 -29.80 -9.16 11.81
N GLY A 143 -29.51 -9.79 12.95
CA GLY A 143 -30.32 -10.87 13.51
C GLY A 143 -31.40 -10.36 14.47
N PRO A 144 -32.28 -11.24 14.98
CA PRO A 144 -33.33 -10.85 15.94
C PRO A 144 -32.80 -10.19 17.21
N SER A 145 -31.59 -10.55 17.65
CA SER A 145 -30.93 -9.98 18.84
C SER A 145 -30.19 -8.67 18.57
N CYS A 146 -29.90 -8.36 17.30
CA CYS A 146 -29.23 -7.13 16.90
C CYS A 146 -29.71 -6.68 15.52
N ALA A 147 -30.84 -5.98 15.51
CA ALA A 147 -31.32 -5.33 14.30
C ALA A 147 -30.29 -4.30 13.81
N CYS A 148 -30.09 -4.21 12.50
CA CYS A 148 -29.07 -3.34 11.92
C CYS A 148 -29.67 -2.13 11.19
N ALA A 149 -28.90 -1.05 11.14
CA ALA A 149 -29.24 0.18 10.43
C ALA A 149 -28.85 0.09 8.94
N ALA A 150 -29.41 -0.91 8.24
CA ALA A 150 -29.18 -1.12 6.81
C ALA A 150 -30.34 -0.59 5.95
N ASP A 151 -30.03 -0.09 4.74
CA ASP A 151 -31.04 0.34 3.75
C ASP A 151 -31.60 -0.88 2.99
N PRO A 152 -32.88 -1.27 3.18
CA PRO A 152 -33.46 -2.44 2.52
C PRO A 152 -33.32 -2.45 1.00
N LYS A 153 -33.22 -1.28 0.35
CA LYS A 153 -33.08 -1.17 -1.11
C LYS A 153 -31.80 -1.82 -1.62
N LEU A 154 -30.69 -1.65 -0.90
CA LEU A 154 -29.38 -2.19 -1.30
C LEU A 154 -29.29 -3.71 -1.12
N TRP A 155 -30.15 -4.31 -0.30
CA TRP A 155 -30.13 -5.74 0.05
C TRP A 155 -31.10 -6.59 -0.78
N ASN A 156 -32.15 -5.97 -1.33
CA ASN A 156 -33.12 -6.66 -2.17
C ASN A 156 -32.48 -7.20 -3.48
N GLU A 157 -31.42 -6.57 -3.98
CA GLU A 157 -30.72 -7.02 -5.20
C GLU A 157 -29.77 -8.21 -4.95
N TYR A 158 -29.25 -8.33 -3.73
CA TYR A 158 -28.31 -9.41 -3.34
C TYR A 158 -29.01 -10.76 -3.06
N SER A 159 -30.32 -10.69 -2.88
CA SER A 159 -31.21 -11.80 -2.50
C SER A 159 -31.36 -12.90 -3.54
N ALA A 160 -30.85 -12.73 -4.75
CA ALA A 160 -30.91 -13.73 -5.81
C ALA A 160 -29.58 -14.51 -5.85
N PRO A 161 -29.48 -15.70 -5.21
CA PRO A 161 -28.30 -16.53 -5.34
C PRO A 161 -28.09 -16.88 -6.81
N LYS A 162 -27.06 -16.32 -7.43
CA LYS A 162 -26.54 -16.80 -8.72
C LYS A 162 -25.76 -18.09 -8.46
N ASN A 163 -26.46 -19.20 -8.22
CA ASN A 163 -26.01 -20.60 -8.39
C ASN A 163 -24.61 -21.06 -7.91
N ASP A 164 -23.92 -20.35 -7.01
CA ASP A 164 -22.65 -20.83 -6.45
C ASP A 164 -22.87 -21.61 -5.14
N GLN A 165 -23.59 -22.74 -5.23
CA GLN A 165 -23.72 -23.72 -4.15
C GLN A 165 -22.40 -24.51 -4.00
N LYS A 166 -21.39 -23.91 -3.36
CA LYS A 166 -20.25 -24.67 -2.83
C LYS A 166 -19.56 -23.95 -1.68
N ALA A 167 -20.19 -23.91 -0.50
CA ALA A 167 -19.56 -24.06 0.82
C ALA A 167 -20.43 -23.46 1.95
N SER A 168 -20.77 -24.29 2.95
CA SER A 168 -20.51 -24.06 4.38
C SER A 168 -21.48 -24.86 5.24
N THR A 169 -21.12 -26.13 5.46
CA THR A 169 -21.75 -27.00 6.45
C THR A 169 -21.03 -26.84 7.79
N THR A 170 -21.22 -25.69 8.46
CA THR A 170 -20.81 -25.55 9.87
C THR A 170 -21.65 -24.50 10.60
N GLN A 171 -22.95 -24.74 10.73
CA GLN A 171 -23.80 -24.03 11.69
C GLN A 171 -24.78 -25.03 12.30
N ASN A 172 -24.45 -25.55 13.48
CA ASN A 172 -25.40 -26.29 14.29
C ASN A 172 -24.97 -26.36 15.77
N VAL A 173 -24.85 -25.22 16.45
CA VAL A 173 -24.96 -25.17 17.92
C VAL A 173 -25.50 -23.79 18.33
N LEU A 174 -26.51 -23.78 19.21
CA LEU A 174 -27.18 -22.67 19.92
C LEU A 174 -28.41 -22.03 19.25
N ASN A 175 -29.56 -22.68 19.50
CA ASN A 175 -30.88 -22.05 19.50
C ASN A 175 -31.56 -22.35 20.85
N ALA A 176 -31.86 -21.32 21.65
CA ALA A 176 -33.00 -21.25 22.57
C ALA A 176 -33.06 -19.85 23.21
N GLY A 177 -34.12 -19.09 22.94
CA GLY A 177 -34.35 -17.81 23.60
C GLY A 177 -35.46 -16.98 22.96
N THR A 178 -36.70 -17.27 23.35
CA THR A 178 -37.93 -16.49 23.08
C THR A 178 -37.83 -15.03 23.50
N SER A 179 -38.36 -14.10 22.70
CA SER A 179 -38.71 -12.73 23.15
C SER A 179 -39.87 -12.12 22.34
N THR A 180 -40.77 -11.50 23.09
CA THR A 180 -42.08 -10.94 22.76
C THR A 180 -41.97 -9.58 22.06
N ALA A 181 -42.88 -9.31 21.11
CA ALA A 181 -42.86 -8.17 20.20
C ALA A 181 -43.58 -6.93 20.72
N THR A 182 -42.99 -5.75 20.47
CA THR A 182 -43.71 -4.46 20.34
C THR A 182 -43.29 -3.81 19.02
N SER A 183 -44.29 -3.45 18.22
CA SER A 183 -44.23 -3.16 16.80
C SER A 183 -43.55 -1.84 16.42
N ALA A 184 -42.54 -1.91 15.57
CA ALA A 184 -42.27 -0.95 14.50
C ALA A 184 -41.51 -1.68 13.37
N THR A 185 -42.25 -2.10 12.34
CA THR A 185 -41.77 -2.54 11.01
C THR A 185 -40.46 -3.34 10.96
N SER A 186 -40.54 -4.66 11.09
CA SER A 186 -39.51 -5.59 10.61
C SER A 186 -40.09 -6.46 9.50
N GLN A 187 -39.92 -6.04 8.24
CA GLN A 187 -40.09 -6.97 7.12
C GLN A 187 -38.86 -7.87 7.06
N VAL A 188 -39.08 -9.16 7.34
CA VAL A 188 -38.11 -10.24 7.18
C VAL A 188 -38.11 -10.65 5.71
N ASN A 189 -37.39 -9.92 4.86
CA ASN A 189 -36.90 -10.52 3.62
C ASN A 189 -35.60 -11.25 3.96
N ASN A 190 -35.53 -12.55 3.71
CA ASN A 190 -34.32 -13.38 3.82
C ASN A 190 -33.63 -13.45 5.20
N GLY A 191 -34.38 -13.25 6.29
CA GLY A 191 -33.84 -13.40 7.65
C GLY A 191 -33.03 -12.21 8.15
N ILE A 192 -33.05 -11.08 7.45
CA ILE A 192 -32.38 -9.84 7.87
C ILE A 192 -33.38 -8.96 8.64
N VAL A 193 -32.98 -8.54 9.84
CA VAL A 193 -33.78 -7.69 10.74
C VAL A 193 -33.22 -6.27 10.72
N TYR A 194 -34.01 -5.34 10.17
CA TYR A 194 -33.66 -3.93 10.04
C TYR A 194 -34.33 -3.08 11.11
N SER A 195 -33.65 -2.02 11.55
CA SER A 195 -34.22 -0.96 12.39
C SER A 195 -33.57 0.38 12.08
N ALA A 196 -34.35 1.46 12.06
CA ALA A 196 -33.83 2.83 11.87
C ALA A 196 -32.85 3.25 12.99
N THR A 197 -32.97 2.64 14.17
CA THR A 197 -32.05 2.82 15.32
C THR A 197 -31.22 1.56 15.57
N GLY A 198 -31.06 0.71 14.55
CA GLY A 198 -30.26 -0.51 14.62
C GLY A 198 -28.76 -0.22 14.74
N ALA A 199 -27.98 -1.27 14.93
CA ALA A 199 -26.53 -1.18 14.95
C ALA A 199 -25.97 -0.87 13.56
N HIS A 200 -24.98 0.02 13.48
CA HIS A 200 -24.29 0.33 12.23
C HIS A 200 -23.20 -0.69 11.89
N ASN A 201 -22.71 -1.42 12.88
CA ASN A 201 -21.67 -2.45 12.77
C ASN A 201 -21.84 -3.48 13.90
N PHE A 202 -21.08 -4.56 13.84
CA PHE A 202 -21.14 -5.64 14.82
C PHE A 202 -20.73 -5.23 16.25
N PRO A 203 -19.67 -4.43 16.47
CA PRO A 203 -19.31 -3.95 17.81
C PRO A 203 -20.41 -3.17 18.56
N GLU A 204 -21.34 -2.53 17.87
CA GLU A 204 -22.46 -1.78 18.47
C GLU A 204 -23.59 -2.67 19.03
N CYS A 205 -23.62 -3.96 18.66
CA CYS A 205 -24.61 -4.89 19.15
C CYS A 205 -24.50 -5.12 20.67
N LYS A 206 -25.63 -5.10 21.38
CA LYS A 206 -25.67 -5.28 22.84
C LYS A 206 -25.16 -6.67 23.25
N GLY A 207 -24.21 -6.72 24.18
CA GLY A 207 -23.61 -7.96 24.70
C GLY A 207 -22.43 -8.51 23.88
N ILE A 208 -22.10 -7.89 22.75
CA ILE A 208 -20.97 -8.31 21.91
C ILE A 208 -19.63 -7.95 22.52
N SER A 209 -19.53 -6.85 23.27
CA SER A 209 -18.29 -6.45 23.93
C SER A 209 -17.66 -7.57 24.75
N THR A 210 -18.46 -8.34 25.50
CA THR A 210 -17.98 -9.50 26.28
C THR A 210 -17.57 -10.67 25.39
N THR A 211 -18.36 -11.01 24.37
CA THR A 211 -18.06 -12.13 23.45
C THR A 211 -16.79 -11.86 22.65
N LEU A 212 -16.65 -10.63 22.16
CA LEU A 212 -15.50 -10.17 21.40
C LEU A 212 -14.24 -10.12 22.28
N GLN A 213 -14.38 -9.64 23.52
CA GLN A 213 -13.28 -9.68 24.49
C GLN A 213 -12.85 -11.11 24.80
N LEU A 214 -13.79 -12.04 25.03
CA LEU A 214 -13.48 -13.45 25.27
C LEU A 214 -12.82 -14.12 24.07
N PHE A 215 -13.35 -13.88 22.86
CA PHE A 215 -12.76 -14.40 21.63
C PHE A 215 -11.32 -13.93 21.49
N ILE A 216 -11.07 -12.64 21.68
CA ILE A 216 -9.74 -12.05 21.53
C ILE A 216 -8.82 -12.58 22.61
N THR A 217 -9.19 -12.53 23.89
CA THR A 217 -8.36 -13.09 24.97
C THR A 217 -8.03 -14.58 24.76
N ALA A 218 -8.94 -15.36 24.17
CA ALA A 218 -8.70 -16.78 23.89
C ALA A 218 -7.83 -17.04 22.65
N ASN A 219 -7.83 -16.14 21.67
CA ASN A 219 -7.23 -16.40 20.34
C ASN A 219 -6.06 -15.47 19.98
N ILE A 220 -5.95 -14.34 20.66
CA ILE A 220 -4.99 -13.24 20.47
C ILE A 220 -4.45 -12.91 21.87
N SER A 221 -3.19 -13.23 22.12
CA SER A 221 -2.58 -13.36 23.44
C SER A 221 -2.44 -12.08 24.28
N ASN A 222 -3.07 -10.96 23.90
CA ASN A 222 -2.70 -9.64 24.36
C ASN A 222 -3.86 -8.73 24.83
N SER A 223 -3.46 -7.63 25.47
CA SER A 223 -4.24 -6.67 26.25
C SER A 223 -5.40 -5.97 25.51
N GLY A 224 -6.36 -5.42 26.27
CA GLY A 224 -7.58 -4.77 25.72
C GLY A 224 -7.34 -3.53 24.83
N ASP A 225 -6.16 -2.91 24.88
CA ASP A 225 -5.80 -1.81 23.97
C ASP A 225 -5.50 -2.31 22.55
N GLU A 226 -4.95 -3.52 22.40
CA GLU A 226 -4.74 -4.18 21.10
C GLU A 226 -6.07 -4.59 20.45
N LEU A 227 -7.11 -4.82 21.25
CA LEU A 227 -8.45 -5.09 20.76
C LEU A 227 -9.06 -3.89 20.03
N LYS A 228 -9.07 -2.70 20.66
CA LYS A 228 -9.56 -1.48 19.98
C LYS A 228 -8.76 -1.20 18.71
N LEU A 229 -7.48 -1.54 18.75
CA LEU A 229 -6.58 -1.50 17.60
C LEU A 229 -7.04 -2.40 16.46
N GLY A 230 -7.25 -3.68 16.75
CA GLY A 230 -7.64 -4.69 15.78
C GLY A 230 -8.97 -4.33 15.11
N ILE A 231 -9.98 -3.93 15.88
CA ILE A 231 -11.28 -3.50 15.32
C ILE A 231 -11.11 -2.29 14.40
N SER A 232 -10.35 -1.27 14.83
CA SER A 232 -10.11 -0.06 14.03
C SER A 232 -9.38 -0.39 12.72
N VAL A 233 -8.45 -1.35 12.75
CA VAL A 233 -7.78 -1.84 11.54
C VAL A 233 -8.77 -2.57 10.62
N LEU A 234 -9.64 -3.44 11.15
CA LEU A 234 -10.63 -4.15 10.35
C LEU A 234 -11.66 -3.19 9.73
N ASP A 235 -12.16 -2.21 10.48
CA ASP A 235 -13.02 -1.13 9.96
C ASP A 235 -12.31 -0.35 8.83
N GLY A 236 -11.05 0.02 9.02
CA GLY A 236 -10.24 0.67 7.99
C GLY A 236 -10.08 -0.18 6.73
N VAL A 237 -9.77 -1.48 6.88
CA VAL A 237 -9.62 -2.40 5.75
C VAL A 237 -10.94 -2.54 4.98
N GLU A 238 -12.06 -2.71 5.68
CA GLU A 238 -13.36 -2.80 5.01
C GLU A 238 -13.69 -1.54 4.21
N ARG A 239 -13.47 -0.34 4.79
CA ARG A 239 -13.75 0.94 4.13
C ARG A 239 -12.81 1.22 2.96
N ASP A 240 -11.50 1.05 3.17
CA ASP A 240 -10.48 1.41 2.18
C ASP A 240 -10.53 0.49 0.95
N PHE A 241 -10.85 -0.79 1.16
CA PHE A 241 -10.89 -1.80 0.09
C PHE A 241 -12.31 -2.18 -0.34
N ASN A 242 -13.34 -1.60 0.28
CA ASN A 242 -14.75 -1.91 0.04
C ASN A 242 -15.01 -3.42 0.02
N CYS A 243 -14.61 -4.09 1.10
CA CYS A 243 -14.61 -5.55 1.25
C CYS A 243 -15.08 -5.97 2.64
N ALA A 244 -15.40 -7.26 2.83
CA ALA A 244 -15.55 -7.82 4.17
C ALA A 244 -15.27 -9.33 4.17
N GLY A 245 -14.68 -9.82 5.25
CA GLY A 245 -14.13 -11.18 5.37
C GLY A 245 -12.85 -11.33 4.53
N PHE A 246 -11.81 -11.93 5.08
CA PHE A 246 -10.55 -12.13 4.37
C PHE A 246 -10.64 -13.30 3.40
N CYS A 247 -11.00 -14.48 3.90
CA CYS A 247 -11.06 -15.73 3.15
C CYS A 247 -12.50 -16.19 2.90
N ILE A 248 -13.42 -15.86 3.80
CA ILE A 248 -14.85 -16.14 3.63
C ILE A 248 -15.59 -14.94 3.02
N ASN A 249 -16.62 -15.23 2.24
CA ASN A 249 -17.55 -14.21 1.78
C ASN A 249 -18.39 -13.75 2.97
N SER A 250 -18.17 -12.53 3.44
CA SER A 250 -19.02 -11.93 4.46
C SER A 250 -20.36 -11.51 3.86
N LYS A 251 -21.45 -11.65 4.63
CA LYS A 251 -22.76 -11.14 4.21
C LYS A 251 -22.85 -9.65 4.42
N PHE A 252 -22.26 -9.14 5.50
CA PHE A 252 -22.29 -7.74 5.92
C PHE A 252 -20.89 -7.15 6.03
N PHE A 253 -20.80 -5.83 5.87
CA PHE A 253 -19.72 -5.05 6.48
C PHE A 253 -19.83 -5.22 8.00
N THR A 254 -18.90 -5.97 8.57
CA THR A 254 -19.01 -6.42 9.97
C THR A 254 -18.46 -5.35 10.90
N PHE A 255 -17.37 -4.69 10.51
CA PHE A 255 -16.71 -3.69 11.34
C PHE A 255 -16.96 -2.26 10.85
N SER A 256 -17.30 -2.08 9.58
CA SER A 256 -17.71 -0.80 8.99
C SER A 256 -19.23 -0.71 8.81
N GLU A 257 -19.71 0.30 8.09
CA GLU A 257 -21.13 0.63 8.06
C GLU A 257 -21.95 -0.36 7.21
N VAL A 258 -22.85 -1.10 7.87
CA VAL A 258 -23.81 -2.02 7.23
C VAL A 258 -24.80 -1.32 6.29
N SER A 259 -24.96 0.00 6.43
CA SER A 259 -25.75 0.86 5.54
C SER A 259 -25.22 0.91 4.11
N GLN A 260 -23.95 0.54 3.88
CA GLN A 260 -23.33 0.51 2.56
C GLN A 260 -23.85 -0.62 1.66
N GLY A 261 -24.63 -1.54 2.21
CA GLY A 261 -25.12 -2.72 1.51
C GLY A 261 -24.21 -3.93 1.68
N PRO A 262 -24.38 -4.97 0.86
CA PRO A 262 -23.55 -6.17 0.91
C PRO A 262 -22.13 -5.89 0.36
N PRO A 263 -21.09 -6.48 0.96
CA PRO A 263 -19.73 -6.35 0.45
C PRO A 263 -19.60 -7.06 -0.91
N PRO A 264 -18.97 -6.43 -1.92
CA PRO A 264 -18.87 -7.00 -3.26
C PRO A 264 -17.86 -8.14 -3.38
N GLN A 265 -16.89 -8.25 -2.45
CA GLN A 265 -15.82 -9.24 -2.48
C GLN A 265 -15.13 -9.41 -1.12
N THR A 266 -14.31 -10.46 -1.01
CA THR A 266 -13.42 -10.67 0.15
C THR A 266 -12.26 -9.68 0.16
N CYS A 267 -11.74 -9.40 1.35
CA CYS A 267 -10.65 -8.47 1.56
C CYS A 267 -9.34 -8.95 0.97
N VAL A 268 -9.02 -10.25 0.97
CA VAL A 268 -7.82 -10.75 0.28
C VAL A 268 -7.89 -10.47 -1.22
N LYS A 269 -9.06 -10.65 -1.85
CA LYS A 269 -9.24 -10.36 -3.27
C LYS A 269 -9.09 -8.86 -3.56
N ALA A 270 -9.73 -8.01 -2.75
CA ALA A 270 -9.66 -6.56 -2.91
C ALA A 270 -8.23 -6.01 -2.69
N ILE A 271 -7.55 -6.48 -1.64
CA ILE A 271 -6.16 -6.12 -1.35
C ILE A 271 -5.24 -6.57 -2.49
N ASN A 272 -5.37 -7.81 -2.97
CA ASN A 272 -4.56 -8.30 -4.09
C ASN A 272 -4.78 -7.48 -5.36
N GLN A 273 -6.03 -7.10 -5.68
CA GLN A 273 -6.33 -6.22 -6.82
C GLN A 273 -5.70 -4.83 -6.67
N ALA A 274 -5.76 -4.25 -5.47
CA ALA A 274 -5.14 -2.97 -5.19
C ALA A 274 -3.60 -3.05 -5.29
N MET A 275 -3.02 -4.12 -4.72
CA MET A 275 -1.58 -4.39 -4.79
C MET A 275 -1.11 -4.67 -6.23
N ASP A 276 -1.91 -5.33 -7.06
CA ASP A 276 -1.63 -5.51 -8.49
C ASP A 276 -1.55 -4.16 -9.22
N GLY A 277 -2.49 -3.25 -8.93
CA GLY A 277 -2.47 -1.90 -9.47
C GLY A 277 -1.23 -1.13 -9.06
N LEU A 278 -0.92 -1.13 -7.75
CA LEU A 278 0.26 -0.46 -7.19
C LEU A 278 1.57 -1.07 -7.68
N ALA A 279 1.68 -2.39 -7.76
CA ALA A 279 2.87 -3.08 -8.26
C ALA A 279 3.12 -2.74 -9.73
N ARG A 280 2.06 -2.66 -10.56
CA ARG A 280 2.18 -2.26 -11.96
C ARG A 280 2.70 -0.83 -12.07
N VAL A 281 2.12 0.11 -11.34
CA VAL A 281 2.56 1.52 -11.35
C VAL A 281 4.00 1.65 -10.84
N THR A 282 4.35 0.96 -9.76
CA THR A 282 5.69 0.95 -9.17
C THR A 282 6.72 0.32 -10.11
N MET A 283 6.37 -0.78 -10.78
CA MET A 283 7.23 -1.45 -11.76
C MET A 283 7.51 -0.54 -12.96
N PHE A 284 6.47 0.07 -13.56
CA PHE A 284 6.64 0.96 -14.72
C PHE A 284 7.40 2.23 -14.35
N SER A 285 7.06 2.89 -13.25
CA SER A 285 7.80 4.06 -12.78
C SER A 285 9.26 3.73 -12.48
N GLY A 286 9.51 2.65 -11.74
CA GLY A 286 10.86 2.17 -11.44
C GLY A 286 11.67 1.87 -12.70
N LEU A 287 11.07 1.27 -13.73
CA LEU A 287 11.72 1.00 -15.01
C LEU A 287 12.07 2.29 -15.76
N VAL A 288 11.16 3.27 -15.80
CA VAL A 288 11.41 4.58 -16.43
C VAL A 288 12.60 5.27 -15.75
N TYR A 289 12.59 5.34 -14.41
CA TYR A 289 13.70 5.91 -13.63
C TYR A 289 15.02 5.14 -13.81
N PHE A 290 14.96 3.81 -13.93
CA PHE A 290 16.13 2.98 -14.18
C PHE A 290 16.77 3.32 -15.53
N VAL A 291 15.97 3.38 -16.60
CA VAL A 291 16.46 3.69 -17.96
C VAL A 291 17.00 5.12 -18.03
N SER A 292 16.31 6.10 -17.45
CA SER A 292 16.77 7.49 -17.47
C SER A 292 18.07 7.68 -16.68
N THR A 293 18.18 7.04 -15.52
CA THR A 293 19.41 7.04 -14.71
C THR A 293 20.56 6.35 -15.44
N LEU A 294 20.31 5.24 -16.13
CA LEU A 294 21.32 4.54 -16.93
C LEU A 294 21.87 5.43 -18.04
N ILE A 295 21.02 6.17 -18.75
CA ILE A 295 21.45 7.16 -19.76
C ILE A 295 22.32 8.24 -19.08
N GLY A 296 21.93 8.73 -17.91
CA GLY A 296 22.73 9.67 -17.11
C GLY A 296 24.13 9.14 -16.77
N VAL A 297 24.23 7.88 -16.35
CA VAL A 297 25.51 7.20 -16.06
C VAL A 297 26.39 7.12 -17.30
N VAL A 298 25.82 6.72 -18.45
CA VAL A 298 26.56 6.61 -19.72
C VAL A 298 27.10 7.98 -20.14
N ILE A 299 26.30 9.04 -20.05
CA ILE A 299 26.74 10.40 -20.36
C ILE A 299 27.85 10.85 -19.40
N ALA A 300 27.69 10.60 -18.10
CA ALA A 300 28.69 10.96 -17.10
C ALA A 300 30.02 10.22 -17.36
N PHE A 301 29.96 8.94 -17.73
CA PHE A 301 31.13 8.15 -18.11
C PHE A 301 31.80 8.69 -19.39
N MET A 302 31.02 9.02 -20.43
CA MET A 302 31.55 9.66 -21.65
C MET A 302 32.23 11.01 -21.35
N LEU A 303 31.68 11.81 -20.42
CA LEU A 303 32.30 13.08 -19.98
C LEU A 303 33.61 12.87 -19.21
N ILE A 304 33.74 11.75 -18.47
CA ILE A 304 34.98 11.38 -17.80
C ILE A 304 36.03 10.94 -18.84
N CYS A 305 35.65 10.05 -19.77
CA CYS A 305 36.56 9.48 -20.78
C CYS A 305 37.02 10.50 -21.84
N SER A 306 36.13 11.37 -22.33
CA SER A 306 36.46 12.39 -23.35
C SER A 306 37.50 13.41 -22.86
N ARG A 307 37.73 13.49 -21.54
CA ARG A 307 38.77 14.35 -20.96
C ARG A 307 40.08 13.66 -20.70
N PHE A 308 40.16 12.36 -20.97
CA PHE A 308 41.37 11.61 -20.74
C PHE A 308 42.37 11.74 -21.88
N ASP A 309 42.14 12.61 -22.87
CA ASP A 309 43.07 12.79 -23.98
C ASP A 309 44.40 13.37 -23.46
N PRO A 310 45.49 12.56 -23.35
CA PRO A 310 46.73 12.97 -22.69
C PRO A 310 47.62 13.84 -23.60
N LYS A 311 47.12 14.23 -24.76
CA LYS A 311 47.94 14.73 -25.86
C LYS A 311 47.91 16.25 -25.91
N GLY A 312 49.01 16.88 -25.47
CA GLY A 312 49.48 18.08 -26.17
C GLY A 312 50.25 19.13 -25.37
N HIS A 313 50.06 19.27 -24.06
CA HIS A 313 50.53 20.49 -23.38
C HIS A 313 51.92 20.45 -22.71
N HIS A 314 52.74 19.41 -22.93
CA HIS A 314 54.08 19.35 -22.32
C HIS A 314 55.26 19.00 -23.23
N PHE A 315 55.10 18.92 -24.56
CA PHE A 315 56.22 18.56 -25.45
C PHE A 315 56.86 19.70 -26.25
N ASN A 316 56.37 20.94 -26.15
CA ASN A 316 56.91 22.07 -26.93
C ASN A 316 57.72 23.11 -26.14
N GLU A 317 57.94 22.93 -24.83
CA GLU A 317 58.76 23.86 -24.03
C GLU A 317 60.23 23.41 -23.80
N LEU A 318 60.66 22.30 -24.40
CA LEU A 318 62.05 21.80 -24.28
C LEU A 318 62.89 21.91 -25.57
N ASN A 319 62.44 22.67 -26.57
CA ASN A 319 63.16 22.82 -27.84
C ASN A 319 63.54 24.27 -28.20
N GLU A 320 63.52 25.20 -27.23
CA GLU A 320 64.07 26.56 -27.36
C GLU A 320 65.30 26.75 -26.45
N SER A 321 66.29 25.85 -26.56
CA SER A 321 67.63 26.05 -26.00
C SER A 321 68.70 25.63 -27.00
#